data_AF-A0A0F8Z7I2-F1
#
_entry.id   AF-A0A0F8Z7I2-F1
#
_cell.length_a   1.000
_cell.length_b   1.000
_cell.length_c   1.000
_cell.angle_alpha   90.00
_cell.angle_beta   90.00
_cell.angle_gamma   90.00
#
_symmetry.space_group_name_H-M   'P 1'
#
loop_
_entity.id
_entity.type
_entity.pdbx_description
1 polymer ?
#
loop_
_entity_poly.entity_id
_entity_poly.type
_entity_poly.pdbx_seq_one_letter_code
_entity_poly.pdbx_strand_id
1 'polypeptide(L)'
;MSKEVILLGGGASITDGIDLGLWNKIRDKEIWSLNSIFKIMPYIPKRQIWVDRTFFNKTAAEIQQLHKKGVELHCIQNKTYAFLGDMIKQYSAVREKEFFKVNKIGEVSHVFFGGHGLV
;
A
#
# COMPACT_ATOMS: atom_id res chain seq x y z
N MET A 1 16.86 14.05 8.48
CA MET A 1 16.56 12.78 9.17
C MET A 1 15.95 11.83 8.16
N SER A 2 16.53 10.65 7.96
CA SER A 2 15.89 9.60 7.16
C SER A 2 14.61 9.16 7.89
N LYS A 3 13.44 9.40 7.30
CA LYS A 3 12.18 8.86 7.80
C LYS A 3 12.08 7.42 7.32
N GLU A 4 12.50 6.48 8.17
CA GLU A 4 12.23 5.06 7.94
C GLU A 4 10.72 4.83 7.90
N VAL A 5 10.26 4.14 6.87
CA VAL A 5 8.87 3.77 6.67
C VAL A 5 8.79 2.26 6.51
N ILE A 6 7.82 1.65 7.19
CA ILE A 6 7.49 0.24 7.01
C ILE A 6 6.26 0.16 6.10
N LEU A 7 6.43 -0.41 4.91
CA LEU A 7 5.31 -0.79 4.05
C LEU A 7 4.89 -2.21 4.43
N LEU A 8 3.65 -2.39 4.87
CA LEU A 8 3.14 -3.68 5.32
C LEU A 8 2.05 -4.18 4.37
N GLY A 9 2.12 -5.44 3.95
CA GLY A 9 1.10 -6.08 3.11
C GLY A 9 0.55 -7.34 3.78
N GLY A 10 -0.67 -7.75 3.43
CA GLY A 10 -1.38 -8.90 4.03
C GLY A 10 -1.00 -10.27 3.49
N GLY A 11 0.29 -10.53 3.27
CA GLY A 11 0.78 -11.85 2.85
C GLY A 11 0.72 -12.88 4.00
N ALA A 12 0.85 -14.18 3.68
CA ALA A 12 0.77 -15.26 4.67
C ALA A 12 1.78 -15.09 5.82
N SER A 13 2.97 -14.55 5.54
CA SER A 13 4.05 -14.29 6.50
C SER A 13 3.68 -13.28 7.60
N ILE A 14 2.60 -12.50 7.43
CA ILE A 14 2.11 -11.64 8.49
C ILE A 14 1.59 -12.45 9.67
N THR A 15 0.98 -13.61 9.44
CA THR A 15 0.46 -14.46 10.52
C THR A 15 1.58 -14.85 11.47
N ASP A 16 2.68 -15.41 10.93
CA ASP A 16 3.87 -15.76 11.71
C ASP A 16 4.47 -14.54 12.42
N GLY A 17 4.49 -13.39 11.74
CA GLY A 17 4.94 -12.13 12.33
C GLY A 17 4.12 -11.73 13.55
N ILE A 18 2.79 -11.81 13.46
CA ILE A 18 1.87 -11.47 14.55
C ILE A 18 2.12 -12.38 15.75
N ASP A 19 2.25 -13.69 15.52
CA ASP A 19 2.54 -14.68 16.58
C ASP A 19 3.88 -14.41 17.27
N LEU A 20 4.85 -13.88 16.53
CA LEU A 20 6.15 -13.42 17.03
C LEU A 20 6.16 -11.99 17.58
N GLY A 21 4.98 -11.39 17.80
CA GLY A 21 4.82 -10.08 18.43
C GLY A 21 5.16 -8.90 17.52
N LEU A 22 4.92 -9.01 16.20
CA LEU A 22 5.19 -7.96 15.20
C LEU A 22 4.68 -6.59 15.65
N TRP A 23 3.42 -6.51 16.08
CA TRP A 23 2.77 -5.24 16.45
C TRP A 23 3.51 -4.50 17.55
N ASN A 24 4.03 -5.20 18.55
CA ASN A 24 4.79 -4.60 19.65
C ASN A 24 6.14 -4.04 19.15
N LYS A 25 6.77 -4.70 18.18
CA LYS A 25 8.07 -4.32 17.64
C LYS A 25 8.02 -3.08 16.73
N ILE A 26 6.88 -2.85 16.06
CA ILE A 26 6.75 -1.78 15.06
C ILE A 26 5.82 -0.64 15.47
N ARG A 27 5.24 -0.67 16.69
CA ARG A 27 4.24 0.31 17.15
C ARG A 27 4.67 1.78 17.03
N ASP A 28 5.96 2.05 17.23
CA ASP A 28 6.52 3.41 17.28
C ASP A 28 7.09 3.84 15.91
N LYS A 29 6.92 3.01 14.87
CA LYS A 29 7.42 3.27 13.51
C LYS A 29 6.32 3.87 12.62
N GLU A 30 6.73 4.59 11.57
CA GLU A 30 5.78 5.01 10.54
C GLU A 30 5.40 3.83 9.65
N ILE A 31 4.11 3.49 9.64
CA ILE A 31 3.61 2.32 8.92
C ILE A 31 2.61 2.76 7.86
N TRP A 32 2.85 2.31 6.64
CA TRP A 32 1.94 2.43 5.52
C TRP A 32 1.33 1.07 5.24
N SER A 33 0.01 1.04 5.18
CA SER A 33 -0.76 -0.17 4.90
C SER A 33 -0.89 -0.37 3.38
N LEU A 34 -0.73 -1.60 2.92
CA LEU A 34 -0.93 -2.00 1.53
C LEU A 34 -2.12 -2.96 1.40
N ASN A 35 -3.03 -2.66 0.47
CA ASN A 35 -4.24 -3.42 0.20
C ASN A 35 -4.96 -3.77 1.51
N SER A 36 -5.23 -5.06 1.80
CA SER A 36 -6.10 -5.49 2.90
C SER A 36 -5.48 -5.50 4.30
N ILE A 37 -4.19 -5.17 4.47
CA ILE A 37 -3.53 -5.30 5.78
C ILE A 37 -4.21 -4.47 6.88
N PHE A 38 -4.76 -3.29 6.54
CA PHE A 38 -5.38 -2.38 7.51
C PHE A 38 -6.53 -3.03 8.28
N LYS A 39 -7.14 -4.09 7.72
CA LYS A 39 -8.26 -4.80 8.34
C LYS A 39 -7.85 -5.58 9.59
N ILE A 40 -6.58 -5.96 9.69
CA ILE A 40 -6.04 -6.77 10.81
C ILE A 40 -5.02 -6.00 11.65
N MET A 41 -4.69 -4.76 11.26
CA MET A 41 -3.82 -3.91 12.07
C MET A 41 -4.54 -3.51 13.36
N PRO A 42 -3.88 -3.59 14.54
CA PRO A 42 -4.49 -3.19 15.81
C PRO A 42 -4.53 -1.67 16.01
N TYR A 43 -4.01 -0.89 15.05
CA TYR A 43 -3.98 0.57 15.06
C TYR A 43 -4.25 1.13 13.66
N ILE A 44 -4.64 2.41 13.61
CA ILE A 44 -4.95 3.12 12.35
C ILE A 44 -3.64 3.47 11.64
N PRO A 45 -3.44 3.04 10.37
CA PRO A 45 -2.24 3.40 9.62
C PRO A 45 -2.26 4.89 9.26
N LYS A 46 -1.08 5.52 9.12
CA LYS A 46 -1.01 6.91 8.64
C LYS A 46 -1.38 7.03 7.16
N ARG A 47 -1.00 6.02 6.37
CA ARG A 47 -1.28 5.93 4.94
C ARG A 47 -1.86 4.57 4.57
N GLN A 48 -2.81 4.58 3.65
CA GLN A 48 -3.34 3.40 2.98
C GLN A 48 -3.04 3.48 1.49
N ILE A 49 -2.37 2.44 0.99
CA ILE A 49 -1.97 2.28 -0.39
C ILE A 49 -2.74 1.12 -1.00
N TRP A 50 -3.19 1.25 -2.26
CA TRP A 50 -3.62 0.10 -3.04
C TRP A 50 -3.16 0.19 -4.49
N VAL A 51 -3.00 -0.97 -5.10
CA VAL A 51 -2.43 -1.10 -6.45
C VAL A 51 -3.38 -1.77 -7.44
N ASP A 52 -4.48 -2.36 -6.98
CA ASP A 52 -5.43 -3.06 -7.84
C ASP A 52 -6.88 -2.60 -7.62
N ARG A 53 -7.63 -2.60 -8.72
CA ARG A 53 -9.03 -2.17 -8.76
C ARG A 53 -9.95 -3.17 -8.04
N THR A 54 -9.60 -4.45 -8.04
CA THR A 54 -10.44 -5.51 -7.45
C THR A 54 -10.54 -5.34 -5.94
N PHE A 55 -9.42 -5.04 -5.28
CA PHE A 55 -9.38 -4.64 -3.88
C PHE A 55 -10.29 -3.44 -3.65
N PHE A 56 -10.08 -2.35 -4.39
CA PHE A 56 -10.86 -1.13 -4.20
C PHE A 56 -12.37 -1.34 -4.33
N ASN A 57 -12.82 -2.05 -5.37
CA ASN A 57 -14.25 -2.30 -5.57
C ASN A 57 -14.88 -3.08 -4.39
N LYS A 58 -14.10 -3.96 -3.74
CA LYS A 58 -14.56 -4.74 -2.59
C LYS A 58 -14.48 -3.98 -1.27
N THR A 59 -13.65 -2.93 -1.19
CA THR A 59 -13.35 -2.25 0.07
C THR A 59 -13.58 -0.74 0.06
N ALA A 60 -14.31 -0.22 -0.93
CA ALA A 60 -14.48 1.23 -1.12
C ALA A 60 -15.09 1.91 0.12
N ALA A 61 -16.06 1.26 0.76
CA ALA A 61 -16.68 1.76 1.98
C ALA A 61 -15.68 1.86 3.13
N GLU A 62 -14.87 0.82 3.37
CA GLU A 62 -13.82 0.88 4.41
C GLU A 62 -12.75 1.93 4.09
N ILE A 63 -12.35 2.09 2.82
CA ILE A 63 -11.38 3.11 2.38
C ILE A 63 -11.90 4.52 2.68
N GLN A 64 -13.17 4.81 2.40
CA GLN A 64 -13.78 6.10 2.75
C GLN A 64 -13.83 6.30 4.27
N GLN A 65 -14.06 5.24 5.06
CA GLN A 65 -14.01 5.33 6.53
C GLN A 65 -12.60 5.62 7.04
N LEU A 66 -11.55 5.06 6.42
CA LEU A 66 -10.16 5.39 6.75
C LEU A 66 -9.86 6.86 6.49
N HIS A 67 -10.32 7.42 5.37
CA HIS A 67 -10.15 8.84 5.08
C HIS A 67 -10.78 9.73 6.17
N LYS A 68 -12.00 9.40 6.60
CA LYS A 68 -12.69 10.09 7.70
C LYS A 68 -11.91 10.04 9.02
N LYS A 69 -11.05 9.02 9.21
CA LYS A 69 -10.15 8.86 10.35
C LYS A 69 -8.79 9.58 10.17
N GLY A 70 -8.62 10.36 9.10
CA GLY A 70 -7.40 11.11 8.82
C GLY A 70 -6.30 10.32 8.13
N VAL A 71 -6.61 9.14 7.58
CA VAL A 71 -5.64 8.33 6.82
C VAL A 71 -5.42 8.94 5.44
N GLU A 72 -4.17 9.15 5.04
CA GLU A 72 -3.86 9.54 3.66
C GLU A 72 -4.07 8.36 2.72
N LEU A 73 -4.83 8.56 1.65
CA LEU A 73 -5.14 7.52 0.67
C LEU A 73 -4.31 7.69 -0.59
N HIS A 74 -3.64 6.62 -1.01
CA HIS A 74 -2.69 6.64 -2.12
C HIS A 74 -2.96 5.46 -3.05
N CYS A 75 -2.93 5.67 -4.36
CA CYS A 75 -3.08 4.55 -5.28
C CYS A 75 -2.43 4.77 -6.64
N ILE A 76 -2.35 3.68 -7.41
CA ILE A 76 -2.03 3.78 -8.83
C ILE A 76 -3.13 4.55 -9.56
N GLN A 77 -2.74 5.37 -10.54
CA GLN A 77 -3.66 6.16 -11.33
C GLN A 77 -4.65 5.27 -12.07
N ASN A 78 -5.95 5.52 -11.88
CA ASN A 78 -7.00 4.80 -12.58
C ASN A 78 -8.26 5.66 -12.71
N LYS A 79 -8.82 5.75 -13.92
CA LYS A 79 -10.04 6.52 -14.20
C LYS A 79 -11.24 6.07 -13.36
N THR A 80 -11.25 4.81 -12.90
CA THR A 80 -12.30 4.26 -12.03
C THR A 80 -12.46 5.05 -10.73
N TYR A 81 -11.39 5.71 -10.24
CA TYR A 81 -11.40 6.40 -8.96
C TYR A 81 -11.76 7.90 -9.05
N ALA A 82 -12.14 8.40 -10.24
CA ALA A 82 -12.41 9.82 -10.45
C ALA A 82 -13.46 10.40 -9.48
N PHE A 83 -14.45 9.59 -9.09
CA PHE A 83 -15.50 9.98 -8.15
C PHE A 83 -15.00 10.26 -6.72
N LEU A 84 -13.80 9.79 -6.39
CA LEU A 84 -13.17 10.08 -5.10
C LEU A 84 -12.44 11.42 -5.07
N GLY A 85 -12.17 12.01 -6.23
CA GLY A 85 -11.54 13.34 -6.34
C GLY A 85 -10.28 13.47 -5.48
N ASP A 86 -10.20 14.57 -4.73
CA ASP A 86 -9.05 14.94 -3.89
C ASP A 86 -8.91 14.07 -2.61
N MET A 87 -9.84 13.15 -2.37
CA MET A 87 -9.76 12.20 -1.26
C MET A 87 -8.54 11.28 -1.38
N ILE A 88 -8.05 11.07 -2.61
CA ILE A 88 -6.99 10.13 -2.94
C ILE A 88 -5.86 10.81 -3.72
N LYS A 89 -4.61 10.47 -3.39
CA LYS A 89 -3.44 10.82 -4.19
C LYS A 89 -3.15 9.70 -5.18
N GLN A 90 -3.17 10.03 -6.47
CA GLN A 90 -2.93 9.06 -7.54
C GLN A 90 -1.52 9.21 -8.11
N TYR A 91 -0.88 8.08 -8.40
CA TYR A 91 0.48 8.02 -8.91
C TYR A 91 0.54 7.27 -10.23
N SER A 92 1.28 7.81 -11.19
CA SER A 92 1.65 7.06 -12.40
C SER A 92 2.71 6.03 -12.01
N ALA A 93 2.37 4.75 -12.13
CA ALA A 93 3.28 3.64 -11.84
C ALA A 93 3.03 2.51 -12.84
N VAL A 94 4.07 1.74 -13.15
CA VAL A 94 4.02 0.57 -14.02
C VAL A 94 4.68 -0.62 -13.33
N ARG A 95 4.21 -1.83 -13.63
CA ARG A 95 4.79 -3.05 -13.07
C ARG A 95 6.15 -3.29 -13.74
N GLU A 96 7.17 -3.59 -12.93
CA GLU A 96 8.56 -3.78 -13.35
C GLU A 96 8.73 -4.77 -14.52
N LYS A 97 7.99 -5.89 -14.51
CA LYS A 97 8.01 -6.89 -15.61
C LYS A 97 7.57 -6.33 -16.97
N GLU A 98 6.71 -5.33 -16.99
CA GLU A 98 6.30 -4.67 -18.24
C GLU A 98 7.25 -3.53 -18.60
N PHE A 99 7.83 -2.87 -17.60
CA PHE A 99 8.83 -1.83 -17.79
C PHE A 99 10.08 -2.35 -18.52
N PHE A 100 10.63 -3.51 -18.12
CA PHE A 100 11.80 -4.10 -18.79
C PHE A 100 11.52 -4.82 -20.11
N LYS A 101 10.24 -5.01 -20.47
CA LYS A 101 9.90 -5.38 -21.86
C LYS A 101 10.10 -4.21 -22.82
N VAL A 102 10.06 -2.97 -22.33
CA VAL A 102 10.06 -1.75 -23.14
C VAL A 102 11.33 -0.92 -22.95
N ASN A 103 11.99 -1.00 -21.79
CA ASN A 103 13.16 -0.19 -21.44
C ASN A 103 14.36 -1.03 -21.01
N LYS A 104 15.58 -0.61 -21.38
CA LYS A 104 16.83 -1.28 -20.96
C LYS A 104 17.11 -1.00 -19.48
N ILE A 105 17.62 -2.01 -18.77
CA ILE A 105 18.06 -1.90 -17.37
C ILE A 105 19.21 -0.88 -17.29
N GLY A 106 19.06 0.21 -16.54
CA GLY A 106 20.16 1.15 -16.23
C GLY A 106 19.80 2.64 -16.07
N GLU A 107 18.61 3.09 -16.49
CA GLU A 107 18.36 4.54 -16.64
C GLU A 107 17.45 5.21 -15.61
N VAL A 108 16.82 4.50 -14.65
CA VAL A 108 15.74 5.16 -13.87
C VAL A 108 15.65 4.79 -12.39
N SER A 109 15.49 5.82 -11.56
CA SER A 109 15.29 5.80 -10.11
C SER A 109 13.80 5.87 -9.75
N HIS A 110 13.12 4.75 -9.55
CA HIS A 110 11.70 4.73 -9.18
C HIS A 110 11.33 3.76 -8.06
N VAL A 111 10.21 4.04 -7.40
CA VAL A 111 9.66 3.31 -6.23
C VAL A 111 8.87 2.09 -6.71
N PHE A 112 9.20 0.92 -6.14
CA PHE A 112 8.74 -0.39 -6.59
C PHE A 112 7.55 -0.91 -5.78
N PHE A 113 6.58 -1.54 -6.45
CA PHE A 113 5.52 -2.32 -5.81
C PHE A 113 5.42 -3.70 -6.47
N GLY A 114 5.95 -4.72 -5.80
CA GLY A 114 5.91 -6.12 -6.24
C GLY A 114 4.70 -6.86 -5.66
N GLY A 115 3.95 -7.55 -6.52
CA GLY A 115 2.78 -8.37 -6.16
C GLY A 115 3.08 -9.84 -5.86
N HIS A 116 4.35 -10.22 -5.71
CA HIS A 116 4.74 -11.57 -5.32
C HIS A 116 5.68 -11.49 -4.12
N GLY A 117 5.32 -12.19 -3.06
CA GLY A 117 6.20 -12.40 -1.91
C GLY A 117 7.55 -12.91 -2.39
N LEU A 118 8.58 -12.49 -1.68
CA LEU A 118 9.93 -13.05 -1.79
C LEU A 118 9.82 -14.58 -1.81
N VAL A 119 10.30 -15.19 -2.88
CA VAL A 119 10.72 -16.60 -2.90
C VAL A 119 12.17 -16.62 -2.46
#